data_AF-A0AA41U8U7-F1
#
_entry.id   AF-A0AA41U8U7-F1
#
_cell.length_a   1.000
_cell.length_b   1.000
_cell.length_c   1.000
_cell.angle_alpha   90.00
_cell.angle_beta   90.00
_cell.angle_gamma   90.00
#
_symmetry.space_group_name_H-M   'P 1'
#
loop_
_entity.id
_entity.type
_entity.pdbx_description
1 polymer ?
#
loop_
_entity_poly.entity_id
_entity_poly.type
_entity_poly.pdbx_seq_one_letter_code
_entity_poly.pdbx_strand_id
1 'polypeptide(L)'
;MRPALRVAGTAVLSAAAATAAAWTGLLDPWHAFAAGGLVTTLAIVWTATGTPVDDPAWPRRTEEVRPGGRHDVSDLGWSTFGRDGRVTDRVVYRVRALADRRLRLLGVDPDDPAQRPEVERLLGARVLAQMTSRQPPTARSLQAWLDAVDRLAPENIHHPRRNP
;
A
#
# COMPACT_ATOMS: atom_id res chain seq x y z
N MET A 1 -5.68 -13.72 12.70
CA MET A 1 -5.16 -13.74 14.10
C MET A 1 -3.72 -13.21 14.28
N ARG A 2 -2.95 -12.89 13.22
CA ARG A 2 -1.59 -12.30 13.33
C ARG A 2 -1.48 -10.76 13.53
N PRO A 3 -2.48 -9.91 13.24
CA PRO A 3 -2.31 -8.45 13.37
C PRO A 3 -2.44 -7.96 14.83
N ALA A 4 -3.26 -8.62 15.66
CA ALA A 4 -3.44 -8.28 17.06
C ALA A 4 -2.13 -8.41 17.88
N LEU A 5 -1.31 -9.42 17.56
CA LEU A 5 0.01 -9.61 18.17
C LEU A 5 1.00 -8.50 17.80
N ARG A 6 0.91 -7.94 16.59
CA ARG A 6 1.76 -6.83 16.14
C ARG A 6 1.34 -5.52 16.78
N VAL A 7 0.03 -5.26 16.88
CA VAL A 7 -0.52 -4.09 17.58
C VAL A 7 -0.20 -4.14 19.07
N ALA A 8 -0.38 -5.31 19.71
CA ALA A 8 0.01 -5.54 21.09
C ALA A 8 1.53 -5.36 21.28
N GLY A 9 2.35 -5.87 20.36
CA GLY A 9 3.79 -5.68 20.39
C GLY A 9 4.21 -4.21 20.30
N THR A 10 3.60 -3.43 19.40
CA THR A 10 3.85 -1.98 19.27
C THR A 10 3.36 -1.19 20.48
N ALA A 11 2.22 -1.57 21.07
CA ALA A 11 1.69 -0.93 22.28
C ALA A 11 2.56 -1.22 23.51
N VAL A 12 3.08 -2.44 23.61
CA VAL A 12 4.02 -2.82 24.69
C VAL A 12 5.37 -2.11 24.51
N LEU A 13 5.87 -1.99 23.28
CA LEU A 13 7.10 -1.26 22.98
C LEU A 13 6.97 0.25 23.25
N SER A 14 5.84 0.86 22.88
CA SER A 14 5.60 2.29 23.14
C SER A 14 5.40 2.57 24.63
N ALA A 15 4.70 1.69 25.35
CA ALA A 15 4.57 1.76 26.80
C ALA A 15 5.93 1.61 27.50
N ALA A 16 6.74 0.62 27.10
CA ALA A 16 8.07 0.40 27.67
C ALA A 16 9.03 1.57 27.39
N ALA A 17 8.98 2.14 26.18
CA ALA A 17 9.77 3.32 25.82
C ALA A 17 9.35 4.57 26.62
N ALA A 18 8.05 4.76 26.86
CA ALA A 18 7.54 5.84 27.69
C ALA A 18 7.94 5.67 29.17
N THR A 19 7.88 4.44 29.71
CA THR A 19 8.33 4.14 31.08
C THR A 19 9.84 4.33 31.23
N ALA A 20 10.64 3.92 30.24
CA ALA A 20 12.09 4.11 30.23
C ALA A 20 12.48 5.60 30.13
N ALA A 21 11.76 6.39 29.31
CA ALA A 21 11.97 7.83 29.18
C ALA A 21 11.55 8.63 30.43
N ALA A 22 10.52 8.17 31.15
CA ALA A 22 10.13 8.75 32.44
C ALA A 22 11.16 8.47 33.55
N TRP A 23 11.91 7.37 33.45
CA TRP A 23 12.93 6.97 34.43
C TRP A 23 14.23 7.78 34.33
N THR A 24 14.52 8.42 33.20
CA THR A 24 15.78 9.16 32.98
C THR A 24 15.74 10.63 33.39
N GLY A 25 14.57 11.15 33.81
CA GLY A 25 14.43 12.52 34.35
C GLY A 25 14.74 13.66 33.37
N LEU A 26 14.90 13.37 32.07
CA LEU A 26 15.32 14.33 31.04
C LEU A 26 14.15 15.05 30.35
N LEU A 27 12.92 14.59 30.57
CA LEU A 27 11.70 15.09 29.93
C LEU A 27 10.59 15.20 30.98
N ASP A 28 9.91 16.34 30.99
CA ASP A 28 8.70 16.56 31.80
C ASP A 28 7.72 15.39 31.56
N PRO A 29 7.18 14.73 32.60
CA PRO A 29 6.31 13.56 32.46
C PRO A 29 5.14 13.76 31.49
N TRP A 30 4.69 15.00 31.35
CA TRP A 30 3.65 15.41 30.42
C TRP A 30 4.04 15.21 28.94
N HIS A 31 5.28 15.51 28.56
CA HIS A 31 5.76 15.37 27.18
C HIS A 31 5.94 13.91 26.79
N ALA A 32 6.39 13.06 27.72
CA ALA A 32 6.51 11.61 27.50
C ALA A 32 5.13 10.97 27.26
N PHE A 33 4.12 11.39 28.04
CA PHE A 33 2.74 10.91 27.86
C PHE A 33 2.14 11.37 26.53
N ALA A 34 2.32 12.64 26.17
CA ALA A 34 1.85 13.19 24.89
C ALA A 34 2.49 12.49 23.68
N ALA A 35 3.80 12.25 23.71
CA ALA A 35 4.51 11.56 22.65
C ALA A 35 4.07 10.09 22.52
N GLY A 36 3.90 9.37 23.63
CA GLY A 36 3.41 8.00 23.63
C GLY A 36 1.98 7.89 23.08
N GLY A 37 1.10 8.80 23.47
CA GLY A 37 -0.27 8.89 22.95
C GLY A 37 -0.31 9.19 21.44
N LEU A 38 0.54 10.11 20.97
CA LEU A 38 0.65 10.45 19.56
C LEU A 38 1.12 9.25 18.72
N VAL A 39 2.20 8.59 19.13
CA VAL A 39 2.73 7.41 18.44
C VAL A 39 1.71 6.28 18.40
N THR A 40 1.00 6.04 19.51
CA THR A 40 -0.04 5.00 19.59
C THR A 40 -1.22 5.34 18.66
N THR A 41 -1.67 6.59 18.64
CA THR A 41 -2.75 7.05 17.76
C THR A 41 -2.36 6.90 16.29
N LEU A 42 -1.14 7.32 15.92
CA LEU A 42 -0.62 7.12 14.56
C LEU A 42 -0.55 5.64 14.19
N ALA A 43 -0.10 4.77 15.10
CA ALA A 43 -0.04 3.34 14.85
C ALA A 43 -1.43 2.70 14.66
N ILE A 44 -2.42 3.13 15.44
CA ILE A 44 -3.82 2.70 15.30
C ILE A 44 -4.39 3.14 13.95
N VAL A 45 -4.20 4.40 13.58
CA VAL A 45 -4.67 4.93 12.28
C VAL A 45 -3.99 4.20 11.11
N TRP A 46 -2.69 3.96 11.22
CA TRP A 46 -1.92 3.25 10.19
C TRP A 46 -2.37 1.79 10.02
N THR A 47 -2.68 1.11 11.13
CA THR A 47 -3.14 -0.29 11.08
C THR A 47 -4.58 -0.39 10.60
N ALA A 48 -5.46 0.53 11.03
CA ALA A 48 -6.86 0.58 10.59
C ALA A 48 -7.00 0.87 9.09
N THR A 49 -6.11 1.69 8.52
CA THR A 49 -6.08 1.96 7.07
C THR A 49 -5.40 0.83 6.26
N GLY A 50 -4.63 -0.04 6.91
CA GLY A 50 -3.94 -1.18 6.29
C GLY A 50 -4.76 -2.48 6.21
N THR A 51 -5.76 -2.64 7.07
CA THR A 51 -6.64 -3.82 7.05
C THR A 51 -7.65 -3.75 5.89
N PRO A 52 -7.80 -4.81 5.07
CA PRO A 52 -9.05 -5.04 4.35
C PRO A 52 -10.14 -5.18 5.41
N VAL A 53 -11.16 -4.35 5.35
CA VAL A 53 -12.34 -4.50 6.19
C VAL A 53 -13.04 -5.77 5.69
N ASP A 54 -13.22 -6.77 6.56
CA ASP A 54 -14.16 -7.86 6.28
C ASP A 54 -15.54 -7.22 6.11
N ASP A 55 -16.18 -7.48 4.98
CA ASP A 55 -17.41 -6.81 4.54
C ASP A 55 -18.43 -6.77 5.71
N PRO A 56 -18.81 -5.59 6.23
CA PRO A 56 -19.91 -5.52 7.17
C PRO A 56 -21.13 -6.10 6.45
N ALA A 57 -21.81 -7.06 7.09
CA ALA A 57 -23.05 -7.63 6.58
C ALA A 57 -24.16 -6.56 6.61
N TRP A 58 -24.09 -5.59 5.70
CA TRP A 58 -25.15 -4.64 5.46
C TRP A 58 -26.36 -5.39 4.91
N PRO A 59 -27.59 -5.02 5.30
CA PRO A 59 -28.79 -5.51 4.65
C PRO A 59 -28.64 -5.24 3.15
N ARG A 60 -28.58 -6.31 2.35
CA ARG A 60 -28.47 -6.18 0.90
C ARG A 60 -29.72 -5.46 0.42
N ARG A 61 -29.63 -4.15 0.19
CA ARG A 61 -30.49 -3.54 -0.81
C ARG A 61 -30.10 -4.21 -2.11
N THR A 62 -31.07 -4.84 -2.77
CA THR A 62 -30.93 -5.19 -4.18
C THR A 62 -30.86 -3.86 -4.91
N GLU A 63 -29.68 -3.27 -4.96
CA GLU A 63 -29.40 -2.26 -5.97
C GLU A 63 -29.63 -2.95 -7.29
N GLU A 64 -30.63 -2.49 -8.03
CA GLU A 64 -30.78 -2.87 -9.42
C GLU A 64 -29.47 -2.46 -10.09
N VAL A 65 -28.58 -3.43 -10.31
CA VAL A 65 -27.34 -3.27 -11.04
C VAL A 65 -27.75 -2.84 -12.45
N ARG A 66 -27.88 -1.52 -12.63
CA ARG A 66 -28.09 -0.93 -13.94
C ARG A 66 -26.81 -1.23 -14.71
N PRO A 67 -26.84 -2.01 -15.81
CA PRO A 67 -25.64 -2.28 -16.58
C PRO A 67 -25.11 -0.96 -17.12
N GLY A 68 -24.01 -0.49 -16.55
CA GLY A 68 -23.46 0.82 -16.86
C GLY A 68 -22.20 1.08 -16.05
N GLY A 69 -21.06 0.60 -16.53
CA GLY A 69 -19.76 0.69 -15.85
C GLY A 69 -19.24 2.10 -15.53
N ARG A 70 -20.03 3.15 -15.75
CA ARG A 70 -19.68 4.54 -15.36
C ARG A 70 -19.64 4.72 -13.85
N HIS A 71 -20.51 4.07 -13.09
CA HIS A 71 -20.50 4.19 -11.63
C HIS A 71 -19.27 3.50 -11.04
N ASP A 72 -19.01 2.25 -11.43
CA ASP A 72 -17.84 1.48 -10.98
C ASP A 72 -16.51 2.17 -11.33
N VAL A 73 -16.41 2.75 -12.54
CA VAL A 73 -15.21 3.50 -12.96
C VAL A 73 -15.05 4.79 -12.17
N SER A 74 -16.15 5.46 -11.83
CA SER A 74 -16.14 6.69 -11.04
C SER A 74 -15.74 6.40 -9.60
N ASP A 75 -16.29 5.35 -8.99
CA ASP A 75 -15.98 4.92 -7.63
C ASP A 75 -14.53 4.45 -7.51
N LEU A 76 -14.05 3.70 -8.51
CA LEU A 76 -12.63 3.32 -8.60
C LEU A 76 -11.74 4.57 -8.72
N GLY A 77 -12.14 5.55 -9.54
CA GLY A 77 -11.48 6.84 -9.66
C GLY A 77 -11.36 7.55 -8.31
N TRP A 78 -12.46 7.65 -7.57
CA TRP A 78 -12.49 8.29 -6.23
C TRP A 78 -11.65 7.55 -5.20
N SER A 79 -11.53 6.22 -5.29
CA SER A 79 -10.67 5.44 -4.40
C SER A 79 -9.17 5.53 -4.75
N THR A 80 -8.85 5.88 -5.99
CA THR A 80 -7.48 5.87 -6.53
C THR A 80 -6.82 7.25 -6.42
N PHE A 81 -7.59 8.31 -6.66
CA PHE A 81 -7.11 9.68 -6.69
C PHE A 81 -7.47 10.45 -5.41
N GLY A 82 -6.50 11.16 -4.85
CA GLY A 82 -6.72 12.15 -3.82
C GLY A 82 -7.43 13.39 -4.34
N ARG A 83 -7.71 14.33 -3.44
CA ARG A 83 -8.42 15.59 -3.72
C ARG A 83 -7.70 16.47 -4.75
N ASP A 84 -6.40 16.27 -4.93
CA ASP A 84 -5.52 16.97 -5.86
C ASP A 84 -5.42 16.29 -7.24
N GLY A 85 -6.19 15.22 -7.48
CA GLY A 85 -6.14 14.45 -8.72
C GLY A 85 -4.88 13.60 -8.86
N ARG A 86 -4.08 13.48 -7.79
CA ARG A 86 -2.90 12.60 -7.75
C ARG A 86 -3.24 11.27 -7.10
N VAL A 87 -2.45 10.27 -7.42
CA VAL A 87 -2.66 8.92 -6.90
C VAL A 87 -2.33 8.89 -5.41
N THR A 88 -3.19 8.26 -4.63
CA THR A 88 -2.99 8.11 -3.19
C THR A 88 -1.76 7.25 -2.87
N ASP A 89 -1.07 7.54 -1.76
CA ASP A 89 0.10 6.78 -1.32
C ASP A 89 -0.20 5.28 -1.15
N ARG A 90 -1.43 4.94 -0.76
CA ARG A 90 -1.88 3.55 -0.63
C ARG A 90 -1.80 2.79 -1.96
N VAL A 91 -2.21 3.41 -3.07
CA VAL A 91 -2.15 2.78 -4.39
C VAL A 91 -0.70 2.69 -4.86
N VAL A 92 0.10 3.75 -4.65
CA VAL A 92 1.54 3.74 -4.94
C VAL A 92 2.25 2.59 -4.23
N TYR A 93 1.98 2.40 -2.93
CA TYR A 93 2.55 1.31 -2.14
C TYR A 93 2.17 -0.07 -2.71
N ARG A 94 0.89 -0.28 -3.06
CA ARG A 94 0.43 -1.54 -3.63
C ARG A 94 1.10 -1.85 -4.97
N VAL A 95 1.24 -0.87 -5.85
CA VAL A 95 1.89 -1.06 -7.16
C VAL A 95 3.38 -1.36 -6.99
N ARG A 96 4.08 -0.67 -6.08
CA ARG A 96 5.48 -0.98 -5.74
C ARG A 96 5.64 -2.40 -5.20
N ALA A 97 4.78 -2.82 -4.27
CA ALA A 97 4.79 -4.17 -3.72
C ALA A 97 4.50 -5.25 -4.79
N LEU A 98 3.62 -4.95 -5.75
CA LEU A 98 3.34 -5.84 -6.88
C LEU A 98 4.54 -5.96 -7.83
N ALA A 99 5.19 -4.85 -8.13
CA ALA A 99 6.41 -4.83 -8.93
C ALA A 99 7.53 -5.64 -8.27
N ASP A 100 7.75 -5.40 -6.98
CA ASP A 100 8.71 -6.13 -6.16
C ASP A 100 8.48 -7.65 -6.23
N ARG A 101 7.24 -8.08 -5.95
CA ARG A 101 6.88 -9.50 -6.01
C ARG A 101 7.14 -10.11 -7.38
N ARG A 102 6.84 -9.39 -8.46
CA ARG A 102 7.03 -9.88 -9.84
C ARG A 102 8.51 -9.95 -10.22
N LEU A 103 9.32 -8.97 -9.83
CA LEU A 103 10.78 -9.03 -10.03
C LEU A 103 11.40 -10.22 -9.29
N ARG A 104 11.01 -10.45 -8.03
CA ARG A 104 11.49 -11.61 -7.26
C ARG A 104 11.09 -12.95 -7.90
N LEU A 105 9.93 -13.03 -8.56
CA LEU A 105 9.54 -14.23 -9.34
C LEU A 105 10.43 -14.47 -10.56
N LEU A 106 11.01 -13.41 -11.12
CA LEU A 106 12.02 -13.48 -12.20
C LEU A 106 13.43 -13.72 -11.66
N GLY A 107 13.60 -13.89 -10.34
CA GLY A 107 14.90 -14.04 -9.69
C GLY A 107 15.67 -12.74 -9.50
N VAL A 108 15.03 -11.59 -9.73
CA VAL A 108 15.65 -10.27 -9.58
C VAL A 108 15.26 -9.66 -8.23
N ASP A 109 16.24 -9.35 -7.39
CA ASP A 109 16.02 -8.66 -6.12
C ASP A 109 16.13 -7.13 -6.31
N PRO A 110 15.03 -6.36 -6.18
CA PRO A 110 15.08 -4.92 -6.33
C PRO A 110 15.79 -4.18 -5.20
N ASP A 111 16.02 -4.84 -4.06
CA ASP A 111 16.75 -4.26 -2.93
C ASP A 111 18.28 -4.42 -3.08
N ASP A 112 18.73 -5.26 -4.03
CA ASP A 112 20.14 -5.48 -4.32
C ASP A 112 20.68 -4.41 -5.30
N PRO A 113 21.62 -3.55 -4.88
CA PRO A 113 22.19 -2.51 -5.75
C PRO A 113 22.94 -3.09 -6.97
N ALA A 114 23.44 -4.32 -6.90
CA ALA A 114 24.11 -4.98 -8.03
C ALA A 114 23.13 -5.37 -9.14
N GLN A 115 21.86 -5.60 -8.79
CA GLN A 115 20.80 -6.01 -9.73
C GLN A 115 20.00 -4.82 -10.27
N ARG A 116 20.29 -3.60 -9.82
CA ARG A 116 19.62 -2.38 -10.29
C ARG A 116 19.62 -2.20 -11.83
N PRO A 117 20.71 -2.50 -12.57
CA PRO A 117 20.68 -2.43 -14.03
C PRO A 117 19.68 -3.40 -14.67
N GLU A 118 19.50 -4.57 -14.06
CA GLU A 118 18.54 -5.58 -14.52
C GLU A 118 17.10 -5.14 -14.22
N VAL A 119 16.85 -4.55 -13.05
CA VAL A 119 15.56 -3.92 -12.71
C VAL A 119 15.23 -2.80 -13.71
N GLU A 120 16.20 -1.95 -14.06
CA GLU A 120 16.03 -0.89 -15.05
C GLU A 120 15.74 -1.43 -16.44
N ARG A 121 16.36 -2.55 -16.83
CA ARG A 121 16.10 -3.23 -18.10
C ARG A 121 14.67 -3.79 -18.17
N LEU A 122 14.19 -4.37 -17.06
CA LEU A 122 12.88 -5.01 -16.99
C LEU A 122 11.72 -4.01 -16.87
N LEU A 123 11.80 -3.06 -15.94
CA LEU A 123 10.73 -2.05 -15.72
C LEU A 123 10.84 -0.87 -16.69
N GLY A 124 12.06 -0.57 -17.16
CA GLY A 124 12.41 0.66 -17.84
C GLY A 124 12.92 1.73 -16.87
N ALA A 125 14.05 2.35 -17.21
CA ALA A 125 14.72 3.35 -16.38
C ALA A 125 13.81 4.53 -15.96
N ARG A 126 12.92 4.98 -16.86
CA ARG A 126 11.96 6.06 -16.57
C ARG A 126 10.96 5.64 -15.48
N VAL A 127 10.40 4.44 -15.60
CA VAL A 127 9.41 3.92 -14.64
C VAL A 127 10.09 3.73 -13.29
N LEU A 128 11.29 3.14 -13.26
CA LEU A 128 12.04 2.97 -12.01
C LEU A 128 12.36 4.31 -11.34
N ALA A 129 12.83 5.31 -12.10
CA ALA A 129 13.10 6.64 -11.57
C ALA A 129 11.85 7.31 -10.97
N GLN A 130 10.72 7.21 -11.68
CA GLN A 130 9.44 7.73 -11.19
C GLN A 130 8.94 6.97 -9.95
N MET A 131 9.06 5.64 -9.94
CA MET A 131 8.69 4.81 -8.80
C MET A 131 9.58 5.05 -7.59
N THR A 132 10.82 5.50 -7.76
CA THR A 132 11.73 5.83 -6.65
C THR A 132 11.53 7.27 -6.15
N SER A 133 10.90 8.12 -6.97
CA SER A 133 10.64 9.52 -6.61
C SER A 133 9.64 9.65 -5.45
N ARG A 134 9.74 10.75 -4.69
CA ARG A 134 8.78 11.13 -3.64
C ARG A 134 7.58 11.90 -4.18
N GLN A 135 7.54 12.17 -5.48
CA GLN A 135 6.47 12.96 -6.07
C GLN A 135 5.23 12.07 -6.29
N PRO A 136 4.04 12.46 -5.81
CA PRO A 136 2.85 11.66 -6.02
C PRO A 136 2.52 11.57 -7.52
N PRO A 137 2.33 10.35 -8.07
CA PRO A 137 2.18 10.16 -9.51
C PRO A 137 0.80 10.60 -9.98
N THR A 138 0.71 10.93 -11.26
CA THR A 138 -0.55 11.20 -11.95
C THR A 138 -1.17 9.89 -12.44
N ALA A 139 -2.46 9.93 -12.83
CA ALA A 139 -3.15 8.82 -13.48
C ALA A 139 -2.35 8.20 -14.64
N ARG A 140 -1.80 9.05 -15.51
CA ARG A 140 -0.98 8.62 -16.66
C ARG A 140 0.30 7.92 -16.21
N SER A 141 0.94 8.41 -15.14
CA SER A 141 2.16 7.80 -14.63
C SER A 141 1.87 6.44 -13.99
N LEU A 142 0.76 6.34 -13.24
CA LEU A 142 0.29 5.07 -12.67
C LEU A 142 -0.02 4.04 -13.75
N GLN A 143 -0.70 4.44 -14.84
CA GLN A 143 -0.96 3.55 -15.97
C GLN A 143 0.35 3.02 -16.57
N ALA A 144 1.32 3.90 -16.82
CA ALA A 144 2.63 3.49 -17.35
C ALA A 144 3.37 2.54 -16.41
N TRP A 145 3.22 2.70 -15.09
CA TRP A 145 3.79 1.77 -14.11
C TRP A 145 3.08 0.41 -14.17
N LEU A 146 1.76 0.39 -14.18
CA LEU A 146 0.98 -0.84 -14.29
C LEU A 146 1.31 -1.61 -15.58
N ASP A 147 1.36 -0.91 -16.72
CA ASP A 147 1.73 -1.51 -18.01
C ASP A 147 3.16 -2.08 -17.97
N ALA A 148 4.10 -1.40 -17.31
CA ALA A 148 5.47 -1.92 -17.15
C ALA A 148 5.52 -3.16 -16.26
N VAL A 149 4.78 -3.16 -15.16
CA VAL A 149 4.73 -4.29 -14.24
C VAL A 149 3.97 -5.48 -14.84
N ASP A 150 2.92 -5.25 -15.63
CA ASP A 150 2.17 -6.32 -16.29
C ASP A 150 2.97 -6.99 -17.41
N ARG A 151 3.91 -6.27 -18.05
CA ARG A 151 4.89 -6.89 -18.96
C ARG A 151 5.87 -7.83 -18.26
N LEU A 152 6.02 -7.74 -16.93
CA LEU A 152 6.81 -8.70 -16.14
C LEU A 152 6.04 -9.99 -15.85
N ALA A 153 4.72 -9.98 -16.03
CA ALA A 153 3.94 -11.19 -15.83
C ALA A 153 4.24 -12.18 -16.97
N PRO A 154 4.50 -13.45 -16.66
CA PRO A 154 4.49 -14.48 -17.69
C PRO A 154 3.11 -14.44 -18.37
N GLU A 155 3.11 -14.57 -19.71
CA GLU A 155 1.91 -14.48 -20.55
C GLU A 155 0.71 -15.10 -19.83
N ASN A 156 -0.29 -14.26 -19.56
CA ASN A 156 -1.48 -14.63 -18.81
C ASN A 156 -2.04 -15.91 -19.42
N ILE A 157 -2.09 -16.97 -18.60
CA ILE A 157 -2.67 -18.27 -18.98
C ILE A 157 -4.12 -17.97 -19.35
N HIS A 158 -4.37 -17.79 -20.65
CA HIS A 158 -5.71 -17.67 -21.19
C HIS A 158 -6.40 -18.97 -20.88
N HIS A 159 -7.19 -19.01 -19.80
CA HIS A 159 -8.06 -20.13 -19.51
C HIS A 159 -9.04 -20.20 -20.69
N PRO A 160 -8.97 -21.22 -21.56
CA PRO A 160 -9.97 -21.36 -22.62
C PRO A 160 -11.31 -21.48 -21.91
N ARG A 161 -12.23 -20.56 -22.20
CA ARG A 161 -13.63 -20.69 -21.80
C ARG A 161 -14.13 -22.02 -22.38
N ARG A 162 -14.18 -23.07 -21.55
CA ARG A 162 -15.09 -24.19 -21.81
C ARG A 162 -16.49 -23.61 -21.67
N ASN A 163 -17.09 -23.30 -22.79
CA ASN A 163 -18.54 -23.15 -22.87
C ASN A 163 -19.15 -24.54 -22.62
N PRO A 164 -20.23 -24.64 -21.84
CA PRO A 164 -21.04 -25.85 -21.74
C PRO A 164 -21.73 -26.17 -23.07
#